data_AF-A0A2V8IYP7-F1
#
_entry.id   AF-A0A2V8IYP7-F1
#
_cell.length_a   1.000
_cell.length_b   1.000
_cell.length_c   1.000
_cell.angle_alpha   90.00
_cell.angle_beta   90.00
_cell.angle_gamma   90.00
#
_symmetry.space_group_name_H-M   'P 1'
#
loop_
_entity.id
_entity.type
_entity.pdbx_description
1 polymer ?
#
loop_
_entity_poly.entity_id
_entity_poly.type
_entity_poly.pdbx_seq_one_letter_code
_entity_poly.pdbx_strand_id
1 'polypeptide(L)'
;MSAKQDSLRVAAIGDLHVHQNSPETFQGLFEKISQSADVLALCGDLTHLGLPQEADKLAKDLRACRIPVVAVLGNHDYQSGHQEQVKKVLRAAKVVMLEETETFRLKDVGFAGTKGFGGGFDKHMLTPFGEEPIKHFVTEAVNESLRLEVALNSLRTEKTVVLLHYSPIAATVTGEPPEIFPFLGSSRLAETID
;
A
#
# COMPACT_ATOMS: atom_id res chain seq x y z
N MET A 1 3.85 -32.57 -17.23
CA MET A 1 3.70 -31.19 -17.70
C MET A 1 2.67 -30.54 -16.80
N SER A 2 3.09 -29.62 -15.92
CA SER A 2 2.14 -28.91 -15.05
C SER A 2 1.22 -28.06 -15.94
N ALA A 3 -0.09 -28.11 -15.69
CA ALA A 3 -1.06 -27.28 -16.40
C ALA A 3 -0.59 -25.82 -16.39
N LYS A 4 -0.72 -25.14 -17.53
CA LYS A 4 -0.51 -23.69 -17.63
C LYS A 4 -1.43 -23.04 -16.61
N GLN A 5 -0.88 -22.42 -15.58
CA GLN A 5 -1.65 -21.77 -14.55
C GLN A 5 -2.10 -20.41 -15.12
N ASP A 6 -3.28 -20.40 -15.74
CA ASP A 6 -3.91 -19.24 -16.41
C ASP A 6 -4.40 -18.17 -15.42
N SER A 7 -4.29 -18.41 -14.11
CA SER A 7 -4.64 -17.46 -13.05
C SER A 7 -3.39 -17.05 -12.27
N LEU A 8 -3.30 -15.77 -11.91
CA LEU A 8 -2.35 -15.25 -10.93
C LEU A 8 -3.00 -15.23 -9.53
N ARG A 9 -2.32 -15.78 -8.53
CA ARG A 9 -2.75 -15.71 -7.11
C ARG A 9 -1.96 -14.62 -6.40
N VAL A 10 -2.68 -13.63 -5.86
CA VAL A 10 -2.09 -12.56 -5.06
C VAL A 10 -2.48 -12.78 -3.60
N ALA A 11 -1.48 -12.89 -2.73
CA ALA A 11 -1.70 -12.76 -1.29
C ALA A 11 -1.59 -11.28 -0.92
N ALA A 12 -2.52 -10.75 -0.13
CA ALA A 12 -2.51 -9.36 0.32
C ALA A 12 -2.59 -9.32 1.85
N ILE A 13 -1.79 -8.46 2.47
CA ILE A 13 -1.78 -8.22 3.92
C ILE A 13 -1.38 -6.78 4.18
N GLY A 14 -2.04 -6.11 5.12
CA GLY A 14 -1.65 -4.80 5.66
C GLY A 14 -1.47 -4.90 7.17
N ASP A 15 -1.21 -3.75 7.80
CA ASP A 15 -1.34 -3.57 9.26
C ASP A 15 -0.49 -4.56 10.07
N LEU A 16 0.72 -4.83 9.58
CA LEU A 16 1.67 -5.69 10.27
C LEU A 16 2.17 -5.05 11.57
N HIS A 17 2.28 -3.72 11.59
CA HIS A 17 2.78 -2.91 12.69
C HIS A 17 4.01 -3.52 13.37
N VAL A 18 5.04 -3.83 12.58
CA VAL A 18 6.26 -4.43 13.11
C VAL A 18 6.85 -3.54 14.18
N HIS A 19 6.90 -4.05 15.40
CA HIS A 19 7.44 -3.34 16.55
C HIS A 19 8.87 -3.82 16.84
N GLN A 20 9.80 -2.87 17.02
CA GLN A 20 11.24 -3.16 17.20
C GLN A 20 11.53 -4.07 18.40
N ASN A 21 10.75 -3.92 19.49
CA ASN A 21 10.91 -4.70 20.73
C ASN A 21 10.02 -5.95 20.81
N SER A 22 9.16 -6.20 19.81
CA SER A 22 8.31 -7.40 19.83
C SER A 22 9.17 -8.64 19.50
N PRO A 23 8.96 -9.79 20.17
CA PRO A 23 9.58 -11.04 19.77
C PRO A 23 8.90 -11.69 18.56
N GLU A 24 7.71 -11.21 18.16
CA GLU A 24 6.94 -11.78 17.06
C GLU A 24 7.69 -11.66 15.74
N THR A 25 7.53 -12.69 14.90
CA THR A 25 8.15 -12.81 13.59
C THR A 25 7.12 -13.26 12.57
N PHE A 26 7.23 -12.73 11.36
CA PHE A 26 6.39 -13.08 10.22
C PHE A 26 7.01 -14.16 9.31
N GLN A 27 8.18 -14.73 9.65
CA GLN A 27 8.87 -15.71 8.80
C GLN A 27 7.98 -16.89 8.41
N GLY A 28 7.38 -17.56 9.39
CA GLY A 28 6.52 -18.71 9.14
C GLY A 28 5.26 -18.37 8.33
N LEU A 29 4.76 -17.13 8.43
CA LEU A 29 3.68 -16.64 7.59
C LEU A 29 4.14 -16.49 6.14
N PHE A 30 5.27 -15.82 5.92
CA PHE A 30 5.82 -15.60 4.57
C PHE A 30 6.23 -16.89 3.87
N GLU A 31 6.72 -17.91 4.61
CA GLU A 31 6.97 -19.24 4.05
C GLU A 31 5.69 -19.91 3.54
N LYS A 32 4.59 -19.83 4.30
CA LYS A 32 3.29 -20.39 3.91
C LYS A 32 2.70 -19.64 2.71
N ILE A 33 2.80 -18.32 2.69
CA ILE A 33 2.37 -17.49 1.55
C ILE A 33 3.13 -17.90 0.28
N SER A 34 4.45 -18.09 0.39
CA SER A 34 5.29 -18.50 -0.74
C SER A 34 4.92 -19.84 -1.37
N GLN A 35 4.18 -20.70 -0.65
CA GLN A 35 3.71 -22.00 -1.15
C GLN A 35 2.34 -21.90 -1.86
N SER A 36 1.62 -20.79 -1.70
CA SER A 36 0.21 -20.69 -2.07
C SER A 36 -0.13 -19.52 -3.00
N ALA A 37 0.75 -18.52 -3.11
CA ALA A 37 0.58 -17.33 -3.94
C ALA A 37 1.75 -17.13 -4.93
N ASP A 38 1.51 -16.34 -5.96
CA ASP A 38 2.51 -15.94 -6.97
C ASP A 38 3.14 -14.59 -6.65
N VAL A 39 2.42 -13.70 -5.93
CA VAL A 39 2.87 -12.38 -5.48
C VAL A 39 2.35 -12.12 -4.07
N LEU A 40 3.16 -11.49 -3.23
CA LEU A 40 2.74 -10.91 -1.95
C LEU A 40 2.59 -9.39 -2.10
N ALA A 41 1.41 -8.87 -1.76
CA ALA A 41 1.08 -7.45 -1.68
C ALA A 41 1.04 -7.01 -0.21
N LEU A 42 1.86 -6.02 0.15
CA LEU A 42 1.88 -5.41 1.48
C LEU A 42 1.17 -4.03 1.42
N CYS A 43 0.01 -3.91 2.08
CA CYS A 43 -0.95 -2.81 1.89
C CYS A 43 -0.81 -1.68 2.94
N GLY A 44 0.42 -1.33 3.31
CA GLY A 44 0.71 -0.26 4.27
C GLY A 44 0.66 -0.70 5.73
N ASP A 45 1.05 0.24 6.60
CA ASP A 45 1.23 0.06 8.04
C ASP A 45 2.13 -1.13 8.38
N LEU A 46 3.28 -1.14 7.70
CA LEU A 46 4.26 -2.22 7.78
C LEU A 46 5.04 -2.17 9.09
N THR A 47 5.30 -0.95 9.57
CA THR A 47 6.00 -0.64 10.81
C THR A 47 5.04 -0.04 11.83
N HIS A 48 5.40 -0.10 13.12
CA HIS A 48 4.55 0.46 14.17
C HIS A 48 4.65 1.99 14.25
N LEU A 49 5.87 2.54 14.11
CA LEU A 49 6.15 3.97 14.25
C LEU A 49 6.99 4.54 13.08
N GLY A 50 7.15 3.80 11.99
CA GLY A 50 7.95 4.28 10.85
C GLY A 50 9.44 4.28 11.13
N LEU A 51 9.93 3.48 12.09
CA LEU A 51 11.34 3.46 12.44
C LEU A 51 12.14 2.54 11.50
N PRO A 52 13.35 2.93 11.05
CA PRO A 52 14.18 2.06 10.21
C PRO A 52 14.49 0.69 10.81
N GLN A 53 14.60 0.60 12.15
CA GLN A 53 14.84 -0.66 12.87
C GLN A 53 13.66 -1.63 12.79
N GLU A 54 12.43 -1.10 12.70
CA GLU A 54 11.22 -1.88 12.48
C GLU A 54 11.20 -2.44 11.06
N ALA A 55 11.57 -1.61 10.09
CA ALA A 55 11.76 -2.04 8.71
C ALA A 55 12.89 -3.09 8.57
N ASP A 56 13.99 -2.96 9.30
CA ASP A 56 15.09 -3.95 9.32
C ASP A 56 14.61 -5.30 9.83
N LYS A 57 13.74 -5.29 10.84
CA LYS A 57 13.13 -6.50 11.37
C LYS A 57 12.20 -7.13 10.34
N LEU A 58 11.33 -6.35 9.69
CA LEU A 58 10.47 -6.84 8.62
C LEU A 58 11.28 -7.41 7.45
N ALA A 59 12.32 -6.70 7.01
CA ALA A 59 13.24 -7.13 5.97
C ALA A 59 13.93 -8.46 6.30
N LYS A 60 14.26 -8.69 7.58
CA LYS A 60 14.82 -9.99 8.03
C LYS A 60 13.81 -11.11 7.86
N ASP A 61 12.55 -10.87 8.20
CA ASP A 61 11.49 -11.87 8.08
C ASP A 61 11.13 -12.15 6.62
N LEU A 62 11.11 -11.11 5.78
CA LEU A 62 10.82 -11.21 4.34
C LEU A 62 11.81 -12.08 3.57
N ARG A 63 13.00 -12.36 4.11
CA ARG A 63 13.93 -13.35 3.50
C ARG A 63 13.33 -14.74 3.39
N ALA A 64 12.32 -15.06 4.20
CA ALA A 64 11.59 -16.31 4.13
C ALA A 64 10.56 -16.33 2.98
N CYS A 65 10.21 -15.16 2.44
CA CYS A 65 9.36 -15.02 1.26
C CYS A 65 10.16 -15.32 -0.02
N ARG A 66 9.70 -16.28 -0.82
CA ARG A 66 10.39 -16.74 -2.05
C ARG A 66 9.72 -16.26 -3.33
N ILE A 67 8.62 -15.53 -3.21
CA ILE A 67 7.86 -14.94 -4.31
C ILE A 67 8.08 -13.42 -4.32
N PRO A 68 7.86 -12.74 -5.46
CA PRO A 68 7.91 -11.29 -5.53
C PRO A 68 7.01 -10.62 -4.48
N VAL A 69 7.53 -9.54 -3.88
CA VAL A 69 6.81 -8.73 -2.90
C VAL A 69 6.66 -7.32 -3.45
N VAL A 70 5.43 -6.83 -3.51
CA VAL A 70 5.09 -5.44 -3.83
C VAL A 70 4.49 -4.78 -2.59
N ALA A 71 4.75 -3.49 -2.37
CA ALA A 71 4.30 -2.82 -1.16
C ALA A 71 3.96 -1.34 -1.39
N VAL A 72 2.98 -0.84 -0.65
CA VAL A 72 2.78 0.58 -0.37
C VAL A 72 3.07 0.83 1.12
N LEU A 73 3.36 2.07 1.48
CA LEU A 73 3.43 2.48 2.88
C LEU A 73 2.05 2.90 3.39
N GLY A 74 1.84 2.81 4.70
CA GLY A 74 0.68 3.38 5.39
C GLY A 74 1.04 4.59 6.25
N ASN A 75 0.09 5.10 7.03
CA ASN A 75 0.37 6.29 7.86
C ASN A 75 1.33 6.01 9.02
N HIS A 76 1.33 4.80 9.60
CA HIS A 76 2.26 4.44 10.65
C HIS A 76 3.71 4.46 10.15
N ASP A 77 3.94 4.11 8.89
CA ASP A 77 5.26 4.14 8.27
C ASP A 77 5.83 5.56 8.14
N TYR A 78 4.97 6.59 8.18
CA TYR A 78 5.34 8.01 8.13
C TYR A 78 5.51 8.63 9.52
N GLN A 79 5.08 7.95 10.60
CA GLN A 79 4.94 8.54 11.93
C GLN A 79 6.22 9.16 12.47
N SER A 80 7.39 8.53 12.26
CA SER A 80 8.67 9.09 12.72
C SER A 80 9.33 10.07 11.73
N GLY A 81 8.77 10.26 10.53
CA GLY A 81 9.38 11.04 9.46
C GLY A 81 10.59 10.39 8.76
N HIS A 82 10.81 9.08 8.97
CA HIS A 82 11.90 8.31 8.35
C HIS A 82 11.43 7.39 7.21
N GLN A 83 10.32 7.71 6.55
CA GLN A 83 9.74 6.89 5.49
C GLN A 83 10.74 6.57 4.36
N GLU A 84 11.63 7.50 4.00
CA GLU A 84 12.64 7.26 2.96
C GLU A 84 13.66 6.19 3.39
N GLN A 85 14.07 6.19 4.66
CA GLN A 85 14.94 5.17 5.21
C GLN A 85 14.21 3.82 5.31
N VAL A 86 12.94 3.81 5.73
CA VAL A 86 12.09 2.59 5.74
C VAL A 86 12.03 1.98 4.33
N LYS A 87 11.71 2.78 3.31
CA LYS A 87 11.67 2.31 1.91
C LYS A 87 13.01 1.80 1.44
N LYS A 88 14.12 2.47 1.79
CA LYS A 88 15.47 2.02 1.43
C LYS A 88 15.77 0.64 2.00
N VAL A 89 15.39 0.38 3.25
CA VAL A 89 15.57 -0.94 3.89
C VAL A 89 14.72 -2.00 3.19
N LEU A 90 13.45 -1.72 2.90
CA LEU A 90 12.55 -2.66 2.23
C LEU A 90 12.98 -2.95 0.78
N ARG A 91 13.40 -1.93 0.01
CA ARG A 91 13.98 -2.10 -1.33
C ARG A 91 15.24 -2.96 -1.29
N ALA A 92 16.10 -2.79 -0.28
CA ALA A 92 17.28 -3.66 -0.09
C ALA A 92 16.89 -5.13 0.20
N ALA A 93 15.71 -5.36 0.77
CA ALA A 93 15.10 -6.68 0.94
C ALA A 93 14.37 -7.20 -0.31
N LYS A 94 14.51 -6.53 -1.46
CA LYS A 94 13.88 -6.86 -2.76
C LYS A 94 12.35 -6.66 -2.78
N VAL A 95 11.82 -5.83 -1.89
CA VAL A 95 10.43 -5.35 -2.00
C VAL A 95 10.37 -4.29 -3.09
N VAL A 96 9.42 -4.41 -4.01
CA VAL A 96 9.10 -3.38 -4.99
C VAL A 96 8.14 -2.40 -4.33
N MET A 97 8.57 -1.15 -4.14
CA MET A 97 7.75 -0.14 -3.47
C MET A 97 6.90 0.58 -4.53
N LEU A 98 5.60 0.31 -4.57
CA LEU A 98 4.66 0.90 -5.52
C LEU A 98 4.30 2.32 -5.07
N GLU A 99 5.08 3.28 -5.50
CA GLU A 99 4.83 4.70 -5.26
C GLU A 99 5.30 5.52 -6.46
N GLU A 100 4.75 6.73 -6.59
CA GLU A 100 5.09 7.64 -7.69
C GLU A 100 4.88 7.00 -9.06
N THR A 101 5.96 6.59 -9.74
CA THR A 101 5.92 5.94 -11.06
C THR A 101 6.40 4.49 -11.03
N GLU A 102 6.78 3.96 -9.85
CA GLU A 102 7.28 2.59 -9.71
C GLU A 102 6.11 1.61 -9.84
N THR A 103 6.21 0.74 -10.85
CA THR A 103 5.20 -0.29 -11.13
C THR A 103 5.86 -1.66 -11.23
N PHE A 104 5.08 -2.71 -11.01
CA PHE A 104 5.53 -4.09 -11.13
C PHE A 104 4.65 -4.85 -12.11
N ARG A 105 5.20 -5.85 -12.79
CA ARG A 105 4.43 -6.72 -13.68
C ARG A 105 4.85 -8.16 -13.50
N LEU A 106 3.86 -9.03 -13.34
CA LEU A 106 4.06 -10.48 -13.40
C LEU A 106 3.05 -11.09 -14.35
N LYS A 107 3.55 -11.80 -15.37
CA LYS A 107 2.76 -12.26 -16.52
C LYS A 107 2.05 -11.07 -17.20
N ASP A 108 0.74 -11.14 -17.38
CA ASP A 108 -0.15 -10.15 -17.97
C ASP A 108 -0.76 -9.17 -16.95
N VAL A 109 -0.41 -9.29 -15.66
CA VAL A 109 -0.96 -8.47 -14.58
C VAL A 109 0.04 -7.40 -14.15
N GLY A 110 -0.37 -6.14 -14.24
CA GLY A 110 0.35 -4.98 -13.71
C GLY A 110 -0.03 -4.68 -12.27
N PHE A 111 0.90 -4.09 -11.53
CA PHE A 111 0.71 -3.64 -10.16
C PHE A 111 1.18 -2.19 -10.09
N ALA A 112 0.29 -1.33 -9.60
CA ALA A 112 0.57 0.05 -9.27
C ALA A 112 -0.03 0.33 -7.89
N GLY A 113 0.37 1.43 -7.27
CA GLY A 113 -0.14 1.74 -5.96
C GLY A 113 0.29 3.09 -5.47
N THR A 114 -0.33 3.48 -4.37
CA THR A 114 0.03 4.65 -3.59
C THR A 114 -0.43 4.43 -2.15
N LYS A 115 0.10 5.20 -1.20
CA LYS A 115 -0.44 5.18 0.17
C LYS A 115 -1.90 5.62 0.12
N GLY A 116 -2.18 6.68 -0.63
CA GLY A 116 -3.45 7.39 -0.61
C GLY A 116 -3.50 8.37 0.56
N PHE A 117 -4.67 8.99 0.74
CA PHE A 117 -4.89 9.91 1.85
C PHE A 117 -6.38 10.04 2.18
N GLY A 118 -6.67 10.59 3.36
CA GLY A 118 -8.02 10.96 3.77
C GLY A 118 -8.57 12.13 2.97
N GLY A 119 -9.88 12.26 2.96
CA GLY A 119 -10.58 13.30 2.21
C GLY A 119 -12.09 13.20 2.24
N GLY A 120 -12.66 12.07 2.68
CA GLY A 120 -14.10 11.85 2.63
C GLY A 120 -14.54 11.09 1.39
N PHE A 121 -15.79 10.66 1.38
CA PHE A 121 -16.32 9.82 0.31
C PHE A 121 -17.48 10.51 -0.40
N ASP A 122 -17.61 10.21 -1.70
CA ASP A 122 -18.66 10.67 -2.59
C ASP A 122 -18.86 12.20 -2.50
N LYS A 123 -20.11 12.65 -2.40
CA LYS A 123 -20.48 14.07 -2.23
C LYS A 123 -20.01 14.73 -0.92
N HIS A 124 -19.44 13.95 0.00
CA HIS A 124 -18.95 14.43 1.30
C HIS A 124 -17.43 14.61 1.33
N MET A 125 -16.77 14.54 0.18
CA MET A 125 -15.36 14.89 0.07
C MET A 125 -15.08 16.34 0.46
N LEU A 126 -14.02 16.54 1.23
CA LEU A 126 -13.53 17.85 1.63
C LEU A 126 -13.03 18.63 0.40
N THR A 127 -13.48 19.87 0.30
CA THR A 127 -13.06 20.82 -0.75
C THR A 127 -11.97 21.76 -0.22
N PRO A 128 -11.07 22.29 -1.07
CA PRO A 128 -9.98 23.17 -0.65
C PRO A 128 -10.49 24.60 -0.39
N PHE A 129 -11.40 24.76 0.56
CA PHE A 129 -12.05 26.02 0.89
C PHE A 129 -11.73 26.44 2.33
N GLY A 130 -11.52 27.75 2.54
CA GLY A 130 -11.18 28.31 3.85
C GLY A 130 -9.67 28.43 4.08
N GLU A 131 -9.21 27.92 5.21
CA GLU A 131 -7.86 28.08 5.75
C GLU A 131 -6.81 27.26 4.98
N GLU A 132 -5.56 27.73 4.98
CA GLU A 132 -4.44 27.04 4.33
C GLU A 132 -4.26 25.57 4.77
N PRO A 133 -4.39 25.20 6.07
CA PRO A 133 -4.31 23.80 6.48
C PRO A 133 -5.34 22.89 5.79
N ILE A 134 -6.57 23.37 5.55
CA ILE A 134 -7.59 22.61 4.82
C ILE A 134 -7.17 22.42 3.36
N LYS A 135 -6.65 23.48 2.72
CA LYS A 135 -6.14 23.40 1.34
C LYS A 135 -4.97 22.42 1.25
N HIS A 136 -4.04 22.43 2.21
CA HIS A 136 -2.92 21.48 2.26
C HIS A 136 -3.41 20.05 2.43
N PHE A 137 -4.37 19.80 3.33
CA PHE A 137 -4.95 18.48 3.53
C PHE A 137 -5.58 17.93 2.24
N VAL A 138 -6.39 18.75 1.56
CA VAL A 138 -7.01 18.35 0.29
C VAL A 138 -5.97 18.16 -0.81
N THR A 139 -4.95 19.03 -0.85
CA THR A 139 -3.86 18.94 -1.83
C THR A 139 -3.09 17.63 -1.70
N GLU A 140 -2.86 17.15 -0.47
CA GLU A 140 -2.22 15.85 -0.26
C GLU A 140 -3.04 14.70 -0.87
N ALA A 141 -4.36 14.67 -0.66
CA ALA A 141 -5.23 13.65 -1.27
C ALA A 141 -5.24 13.72 -2.81
N VAL A 142 -5.24 14.93 -3.36
CA VAL A 142 -5.16 15.15 -4.81
C VAL A 142 -3.82 14.67 -5.36
N ASN A 143 -2.71 15.00 -4.70
CA ASN A 143 -1.37 14.59 -5.13
C ASN A 143 -1.22 13.06 -5.15
N GLU A 144 -1.73 12.37 -4.12
CA GLU A 144 -1.72 10.91 -4.08
C GLU A 144 -2.50 10.28 -5.24
N SER A 145 -3.65 10.88 -5.60
CA SER A 145 -4.48 10.43 -6.72
C SER A 145 -3.77 10.69 -8.06
N LEU A 146 -3.17 11.86 -8.26
CA LEU A 146 -2.39 12.17 -9.47
C LEU A 146 -1.18 11.25 -9.65
N ARG A 147 -0.46 10.94 -8.56
CA ARG A 147 0.66 9.97 -8.59
C ARG A 147 0.17 8.60 -9.05
N LEU A 148 -0.95 8.15 -8.49
CA LEU A 148 -1.57 6.88 -8.89
C LEU A 148 -1.98 6.88 -10.37
N GLU A 149 -2.62 7.95 -10.86
CA GLU A 149 -3.01 8.10 -12.26
C GLU A 149 -1.80 7.95 -13.19
N VAL A 150 -0.67 8.60 -12.87
CA VAL A 150 0.56 8.49 -13.64
C VAL A 150 1.09 7.05 -13.65
N ALA A 151 1.10 6.38 -12.50
CA ALA A 151 1.54 4.97 -12.40
C ALA A 151 0.64 4.05 -13.24
N LEU A 152 -0.69 4.20 -13.15
CA LEU A 152 -1.66 3.41 -13.92
C LEU A 152 -1.49 3.63 -15.43
N ASN A 153 -1.34 4.87 -15.87
CA ASN A 153 -1.11 5.19 -17.29
C ASN A 153 0.22 4.65 -17.84
N SER A 154 1.20 4.38 -16.96
CA SER A 154 2.47 3.76 -17.35
C SER A 154 2.34 2.24 -17.59
N LEU A 155 1.33 1.59 -17.01
CA LEU A 155 1.10 0.16 -17.15
C LEU A 155 0.46 -0.16 -18.50
N ARG A 156 1.12 -1.04 -19.27
CA ARG A 156 0.58 -1.62 -20.50
C ARG A 156 0.20 -3.08 -20.25
N THR A 157 -0.86 -3.29 -19.48
CA THR A 157 -1.34 -4.61 -19.04
C THR A 157 -2.84 -4.74 -19.24
N GLU A 158 -3.32 -5.96 -19.51
CA GLU A 158 -4.75 -6.24 -19.66
C GLU A 158 -5.48 -6.16 -18.31
N LYS A 159 -4.80 -6.60 -17.24
CA LYS A 159 -5.30 -6.57 -15.87
C LYS A 159 -4.33 -5.78 -15.01
N THR A 160 -4.90 -5.01 -14.09
CA THR A 160 -4.12 -4.21 -13.13
C THR A 160 -4.66 -4.45 -11.74
N VAL A 161 -3.74 -4.63 -10.78
CA VAL A 161 -4.02 -4.67 -9.36
C VAL A 161 -3.51 -3.37 -8.76
N VAL A 162 -4.40 -2.64 -8.07
CA VAL A 162 -4.05 -1.40 -7.39
C VAL A 162 -3.87 -1.68 -5.91
N LEU A 163 -2.69 -1.35 -5.38
CA LEU A 163 -2.40 -1.40 -3.95
C LEU A 163 -2.63 -0.03 -3.33
N LEU A 164 -3.43 0.01 -2.28
CA LEU A 164 -3.71 1.20 -1.48
C LEU A 164 -3.58 0.88 0.00
N HIS A 165 -3.27 1.89 0.80
CA HIS A 165 -3.46 1.82 2.25
C HIS A 165 -4.75 2.53 2.66
N TYR A 166 -4.96 3.78 2.20
CA TYR A 166 -6.20 4.50 2.42
C TYR A 166 -7.33 3.95 1.54
N SER A 167 -8.54 3.92 2.09
CA SER A 167 -9.69 3.33 1.42
C SER A 167 -10.18 4.16 0.22
N PRO A 168 -10.47 3.53 -0.93
CA PRO A 168 -10.98 4.24 -2.11
C PRO A 168 -12.49 4.48 -2.07
N ILE A 169 -13.26 3.71 -1.29
CA ILE A 169 -14.71 3.82 -1.21
C ILE A 169 -15.19 3.66 0.25
N ALA A 170 -16.32 4.27 0.60
CA ALA A 170 -16.88 4.19 1.96
C ALA A 170 -17.21 2.74 2.36
N ALA A 171 -17.55 1.88 1.40
CA ALA A 171 -17.89 0.49 1.67
C ALA A 171 -16.72 -0.30 2.28
N THR A 172 -15.46 0.06 2.00
CA THR A 172 -14.29 -0.66 2.53
C THR A 172 -13.89 -0.24 3.95
N VAL A 173 -14.47 0.84 4.49
CA VAL A 173 -14.29 1.27 5.90
C VAL A 173 -15.49 0.94 6.78
N THR A 174 -16.46 0.18 6.26
CA THR A 174 -17.63 -0.23 7.03
C THR A 174 -17.21 -1.10 8.21
N GLY A 175 -17.55 -0.66 9.42
CA GLY A 175 -17.12 -1.28 10.68
C GLY A 175 -16.43 -0.28 11.61
N GLU A 176 -15.83 0.75 11.03
CA GLU A 176 -15.26 1.88 11.78
C GLU A 176 -16.35 2.88 12.20
N PRO A 177 -16.08 3.76 13.18
CA PRO A 177 -16.98 4.86 13.52
C PRO A 177 -17.19 5.79 12.30
N PRO A 178 -18.44 6.08 11.90
CA PRO A 178 -18.73 6.98 10.78
C PRO A 178 -18.09 8.36 10.91
N GLU A 179 -17.87 8.83 12.14
CA GLU A 179 -17.24 10.10 12.46
C GLU A 179 -15.80 10.23 11.95
N ILE A 180 -15.11 9.10 11.75
CA ILE A 180 -13.72 9.08 11.27
C ILE A 180 -13.58 8.70 9.79
N PHE A 181 -14.66 8.32 9.11
CA PHE A 181 -14.62 7.93 7.69
C PHE A 181 -13.84 8.92 6.81
N PRO A 182 -13.98 10.25 6.97
CA PRO A 182 -13.22 11.20 6.16
C PRO A 182 -11.70 11.11 6.30
N PHE A 183 -11.21 10.56 7.41
CA PHE A 183 -9.78 10.40 7.66
C PHE A 183 -9.23 9.05 7.22
N LEU A 184 -10.10 8.08 6.87
CA LEU A 184 -9.71 6.72 6.50
C LEU A 184 -9.59 6.51 4.99
N GLY A 185 -10.04 7.47 4.19
CA GLY A 185 -10.05 7.31 2.74
C GLY A 185 -10.60 8.50 1.98
N SER A 186 -10.59 8.35 0.66
CA SER A 186 -11.01 9.37 -0.28
C SER A 186 -11.55 8.77 -1.57
N SER A 187 -12.75 9.20 -2.00
CA SER A 187 -13.32 8.78 -3.30
C SER A 187 -12.50 9.22 -4.51
N ARG A 188 -11.57 10.17 -4.34
CA ARG A 188 -10.60 10.55 -5.40
C ARG A 188 -9.77 9.36 -5.88
N LEU A 189 -9.49 8.40 -4.99
CA LEU A 189 -8.75 7.19 -5.33
C LEU A 189 -9.60 6.29 -6.23
N ALA A 190 -10.88 6.08 -5.91
CA ALA A 190 -11.79 5.32 -6.77
C ALA A 190 -11.97 5.99 -8.14
N GLU A 191 -12.18 7.31 -8.17
CA GLU A 191 -12.28 8.11 -9.41
C GLU A 191 -11.03 8.00 -10.30
N THR A 192 -9.87 7.71 -9.72
CA THR A 192 -8.61 7.51 -10.46
C THR A 192 -8.46 6.08 -10.99
N ILE A 193 -9.09 5.10 -10.33
CA ILE A 193 -8.96 3.67 -10.63
C ILE A 193 -9.98 3.24 -11.70
N ASP A 194 -11.19 3.80 -11.65
CA ASP A 194 -12.31 3.49 -12.55
C ASP A 194 -12.22 4.23 -13.91
#